data_AF-A0A9E3B379-F1
#
_entry.id   AF-A0A9E3B379-F1
#
_cell.length_a   1.000
_cell.length_b   1.000
_cell.length_c   1.000
_cell.angle_alpha   90.00
_cell.angle_beta   90.00
_cell.angle_gamma   90.00
#
_symmetry.space_group_name_H-M   'P 1'
#
loop_
_entity.id
_entity.type
_entity.pdbx_description
1 polymer ?
#
loop_
_entity_poly.entity_id
_entity_poly.type
_entity_poly.pdbx_seq_one_letter_code
_entity_poly.pdbx_strand_id
1 'polypeptide(L)'
;MSLSDLASLGTFISSFAVLISLIYLAKQITQNTKHTRALIQQGRVSGIAGQYLAMADADLATAWLTANGHPAAPADVRKRQFFLQCVAIQVRQDDTFTQHQHGLLDGDQFARSTRHMTERLRADPALRDFFRNSVIVNGPSTPYRAYIQELLSTAETPG
;
A
#
# COMPACT_ATOMS: atom_id res chain seq x y z
N MET A 1 38.42 -28.45 -40.70
CA MET A 1 37.93 -27.13 -40.27
C MET A 1 38.97 -26.11 -40.70
N SER A 2 38.58 -25.16 -41.54
CA SER A 2 39.43 -24.03 -41.92
C SER A 2 39.43 -22.97 -40.81
N LEU A 3 40.42 -22.06 -40.81
CA LEU A 3 40.41 -20.88 -39.92
C LEU A 3 39.12 -20.05 -40.09
N SER A 4 38.52 -20.07 -41.28
CA SER A 4 37.24 -19.42 -41.58
C SER A 4 36.06 -20.08 -40.84
N ASP A 5 36.08 -21.41 -40.68
CA ASP A 5 35.03 -22.13 -39.95
C ASP A 5 35.09 -21.84 -38.44
N LEU A 6 36.30 -21.77 -37.88
CA LEU A 6 36.50 -21.37 -36.48
C LEU A 6 36.06 -19.91 -36.25
N ALA A 7 36.39 -19.00 -37.17
CA ALA A 7 35.98 -17.61 -37.09
C ALA A 7 34.45 -17.46 -37.20
N SER A 8 33.81 -18.22 -38.10
CA SER A 8 32.35 -18.22 -38.26
C SER A 8 31.65 -18.75 -37.01
N LEU A 9 32.17 -19.82 -36.39
CA LEU A 9 31.66 -20.34 -35.12
C LEU A 9 31.82 -19.34 -33.96
N GLY A 10 32.98 -18.67 -33.87
CA GLY A 10 33.21 -17.63 -32.87
C GLY A 10 32.26 -16.43 -33.02
N THR A 11 31.97 -16.03 -34.25
CA THR A 11 31.03 -14.94 -34.55
C THR A 11 29.58 -15.32 -34.19
N PHE A 12 29.19 -16.57 -34.47
CA PHE A 12 27.89 -17.11 -34.10
C PHE A 12 27.69 -17.14 -32.57
N ILE A 13 28.67 -17.68 -31.83
CA ILE A 13 28.63 -17.72 -30.36
C ILE A 13 28.58 -16.30 -29.78
N SER A 14 29.37 -15.38 -30.32
CA SER A 14 29.38 -13.97 -29.87
C SER A 14 28.02 -13.30 -30.07
N SER A 15 27.39 -13.50 -31.24
CA SER A 15 26.07 -12.94 -31.54
C SER A 15 24.99 -13.51 -30.61
N PHE A 16 25.08 -14.81 -30.32
CA PHE A 16 24.17 -15.47 -29.38
C PHE A 16 24.36 -14.96 -27.94
N ALA A 17 25.61 -14.75 -27.50
CA ALA A 17 25.91 -14.17 -26.20
C ALA A 17 25.37 -12.74 -26.06
N VAL A 18 25.48 -11.92 -27.11
CA VAL A 18 24.88 -10.57 -27.15
C VAL A 18 23.36 -10.65 -27.05
N LEU A 19 22.71 -11.56 -27.79
CA LEU A 19 21.27 -11.75 -27.71
C LEU A 19 20.80 -12.13 -26.30
N ILE A 20 21.47 -13.09 -25.66
CA ILE A 20 21.17 -13.46 -24.26
C ILE A 20 21.35 -12.26 -23.33
N SER A 21 22.43 -11.49 -23.51
CA SER A 21 22.71 -10.31 -22.69
C SER A 21 21.62 -9.26 -22.82
N LEU A 22 21.11 -9.02 -24.04
CA LEU A 22 20.01 -8.09 -24.28
C LEU A 22 18.69 -8.58 -23.64
N ILE A 23 18.39 -9.88 -23.72
CA ILE A 23 17.20 -10.46 -23.07
C ILE A 23 17.29 -10.29 -21.55
N TYR A 24 18.45 -10.58 -20.97
CA TYR A 24 18.69 -10.39 -19.54
C TYR A 24 18.55 -8.92 -19.14
N LEU A 25 19.15 -7.99 -19.90
CA LEU A 25 19.07 -6.56 -19.65
C LEU A 25 17.62 -6.05 -19.72
N ALA A 26 16.84 -6.48 -20.72
CA ALA A 26 15.44 -6.10 -20.84
C ALA A 26 14.61 -6.57 -19.62
N LYS A 27 14.85 -7.81 -19.16
CA LYS A 27 14.22 -8.33 -17.93
C LYS A 27 14.65 -7.53 -16.70
N GLN A 28 15.94 -7.23 -16.57
CA GLN A 28 16.50 -6.48 -15.46
C GLN A 28 15.92 -5.06 -15.36
N ILE A 29 15.82 -4.33 -16.49
CA ILE A 29 15.23 -2.98 -16.54
C ILE A 29 13.77 -3.02 -16.11
N THR A 30 13.01 -4.01 -16.58
CA THR A 30 11.59 -4.17 -16.23
C THR A 30 11.40 -4.39 -14.73
N GLN A 31 12.21 -5.28 -14.13
CA GLN A 31 12.19 -5.55 -12.70
C GLN A 31 12.61 -4.32 -11.88
N ASN A 32 13.69 -3.63 -12.29
CA ASN A 32 14.18 -2.45 -11.59
C ASN A 32 13.15 -1.30 -11.62
N THR A 33 12.47 -1.11 -12.75
CA THR A 33 11.41 -0.11 -12.87
C THR A 33 10.23 -0.45 -11.96
N LYS A 34 9.85 -1.73 -11.85
CA LYS A 34 8.81 -2.20 -10.92
C LYS A 34 9.20 -1.90 -9.46
N HIS A 35 10.43 -2.22 -9.07
CA HIS A 35 10.94 -1.96 -7.72
C HIS A 35 11.02 -0.46 -7.40
N THR A 36 11.52 0.35 -8.34
CA THR A 36 11.60 1.81 -8.17
C THR A 36 10.22 2.43 -7.98
N ARG A 37 9.21 2.00 -8.75
CA ARG A 37 7.82 2.44 -8.54
C ARG A 37 7.28 2.05 -7.17
N ALA A 38 7.57 0.83 -6.71
CA ALA A 38 7.18 0.38 -5.38
C ALA A 38 7.80 1.24 -4.26
N LEU A 39 9.09 1.58 -4.38
CA LEU A 39 9.76 2.47 -3.43
C LEU A 39 9.18 3.89 -3.41
N ILE A 40 8.89 4.46 -4.58
CA ILE A 40 8.25 5.78 -4.68
C ILE A 40 6.88 5.75 -3.97
N GLN A 41 6.09 4.69 -4.23
CA GLN A 41 4.79 4.50 -3.62
C GLN A 41 4.91 4.35 -2.09
N GLN A 42 5.84 3.53 -1.61
CA GLN A 42 6.12 3.38 -0.17
C GLN A 42 6.49 4.73 0.46
N GLY A 43 7.35 5.52 -0.18
CA GLY A 43 7.72 6.86 0.28
C GLY A 43 6.53 7.81 0.38
N ARG A 44 5.65 7.81 -0.64
CA ARG A 44 4.42 8.60 -0.64
C ARG A 44 3.48 8.20 0.49
N VAL A 45 3.22 6.90 0.66
CA VAL A 45 2.30 6.37 1.67
C VAL A 45 2.85 6.63 3.08
N SER A 46 4.15 6.44 3.28
CA SER A 46 4.83 6.77 4.54
C SER A 46 4.70 8.26 4.87
N GLY A 47 4.93 9.14 3.89
CA GLY A 47 4.77 10.59 4.05
C GLY A 47 3.33 10.99 4.40
N ILE A 48 2.34 10.46 3.69
CA ILE A 48 0.92 10.73 3.95
C ILE A 48 0.50 10.24 5.33
N ALA A 49 0.83 9.00 5.68
CA ALA A 49 0.50 8.44 6.99
C ALA A 49 1.22 9.20 8.12
N GLY A 50 2.49 9.57 7.91
CA GLY A 50 3.27 10.39 8.84
C GLY A 50 2.65 11.77 9.05
N GLN A 51 2.18 12.42 8.00
CA GLN A 51 1.48 13.70 8.10
C GLN A 51 0.21 13.57 8.96
N TYR A 52 -0.64 12.56 8.72
CA TYR A 52 -1.85 12.38 9.53
C TYR A 52 -1.55 12.08 11.00
N LEU A 53 -0.51 11.29 11.27
CA LEU A 53 -0.08 11.02 12.64
C LEU A 53 0.48 12.27 13.32
N ALA A 54 1.26 13.08 12.61
CA ALA A 54 1.74 14.37 13.13
C ALA A 54 0.57 15.32 13.43
N MET A 55 -0.40 15.41 12.52
CA MET A 55 -1.60 16.23 12.72
C MET A 55 -2.52 15.73 13.85
N ALA A 56 -2.32 14.49 14.34
CA ALA A 56 -3.01 13.96 15.50
C ALA A 56 -2.40 14.46 16.82
N ASP A 57 -1.39 15.34 16.78
CA ASP A 57 -1.01 16.15 17.93
C ASP A 57 -2.17 17.04 18.41
N ALA A 58 -2.28 17.27 19.72
CA ALA A 58 -3.42 17.96 20.31
C ALA A 58 -3.47 19.44 19.90
N ASP A 59 -2.33 20.12 19.83
CA ASP A 59 -2.27 21.53 19.48
C ASP A 59 -2.54 21.73 17.99
N LEU A 60 -1.98 20.85 17.15
CA LEU A 60 -2.25 20.86 15.71
C LEU A 60 -3.72 20.53 15.39
N ALA A 61 -4.31 19.55 16.07
CA ALA A 61 -5.73 19.23 15.92
C ALA A 61 -6.63 20.37 16.39
N THR A 62 -6.28 21.03 17.50
CA THR A 62 -6.96 22.23 18.01
C THR A 62 -6.91 23.36 16.99
N ALA A 63 -5.72 23.69 16.50
CA ALA A 63 -5.51 24.71 15.48
C ALA A 63 -6.32 24.42 14.21
N TRP A 64 -6.34 23.17 13.77
CA TRP A 64 -7.14 22.74 12.63
C TRP A 64 -8.64 22.97 12.86
N LEU A 65 -9.17 22.56 14.02
CA LEU A 65 -10.58 22.73 14.34
C LEU A 65 -10.97 24.20 14.39
N THR A 66 -10.19 25.02 15.12
CA THR A 66 -10.44 26.46 15.25
C THR A 66 -10.37 27.17 13.90
N ALA A 67 -9.36 26.88 13.08
CA ALA A 67 -9.20 27.50 11.75
C ALA A 67 -10.36 27.17 10.80
N ASN A 68 -11.02 26.02 11.00
CA ASN A 68 -12.18 25.60 10.22
C ASN A 68 -13.53 25.96 10.88
N GLY A 69 -13.52 26.76 11.95
CA GLY A 69 -14.74 27.19 12.64
C GLY A 69 -15.45 26.08 13.45
N HIS A 70 -14.75 24.99 13.75
CA HIS A 70 -15.28 23.92 14.60
C HIS A 70 -14.99 24.17 16.08
N PRO A 71 -15.83 23.64 17.00
CA PRO A 71 -15.51 23.61 18.41
C PRO A 71 -14.17 22.89 18.64
N ALA A 72 -13.35 23.46 19.51
CA ALA A 72 -12.06 22.91 19.90
C ALA A 72 -12.04 22.49 21.38
N ALA A 73 -13.19 22.01 21.88
CA ALA A 73 -13.25 21.44 23.22
C ALA A 73 -12.42 20.14 23.26
N PRO A 74 -11.94 19.70 24.45
CA PRO A 74 -11.09 18.51 24.56
C PRO A 74 -11.68 17.24 23.93
N ALA A 75 -13.02 17.10 23.93
CA ALA A 75 -13.70 15.97 23.30
C ALA A 75 -13.61 16.01 21.75
N ASP A 76 -13.72 17.18 21.14
CA ASP A 76 -13.65 17.35 19.68
C ASP A 76 -12.24 17.15 19.17
N VAL A 77 -11.25 17.65 19.91
CA VAL A 77 -9.83 17.39 19.65
C VAL A 77 -9.57 15.88 19.65
N ARG A 78 -9.98 15.14 20.68
CA ARG A 78 -9.80 13.67 20.73
C ARG A 78 -10.48 12.95 19.58
N LYS A 79 -11.70 13.34 19.22
CA LYS A 79 -12.40 12.78 18.04
C LYS A 79 -11.60 13.00 16.76
N ARG A 80 -11.06 14.21 16.58
CA ARG A 80 -10.22 14.54 15.42
C ARG A 80 -8.93 13.73 15.41
N GLN A 81 -8.24 13.61 16.54
CA GLN A 81 -7.02 12.79 16.67
C GLN A 81 -7.30 11.33 16.30
N PHE A 82 -8.38 10.75 16.83
CA PHE A 82 -8.79 9.39 16.49
C PHE A 82 -9.09 9.23 15.00
N PHE A 83 -9.84 10.17 14.42
CA PHE A 83 -10.13 10.16 12.98
C PHE A 83 -8.84 10.16 12.15
N LEU A 84 -7.86 11.01 12.49
CA LEU A 84 -6.59 11.10 11.77
C LEU A 84 -5.77 9.80 11.87
N GLN A 85 -5.78 9.15 13.04
CA GLN A 85 -5.17 7.83 13.21
C GLN A 85 -5.85 6.78 12.33
N CYS A 86 -7.18 6.79 12.24
CA CYS A 86 -7.93 5.88 11.38
C CYS A 86 -7.62 6.09 9.89
N VAL A 87 -7.52 7.35 9.44
CA VAL A 87 -7.12 7.67 8.06
C VAL A 87 -5.70 7.14 7.78
N ALA A 88 -4.76 7.30 8.71
CA ALA A 88 -3.40 6.76 8.57
C ALA A 88 -3.38 5.22 8.47
N ILE A 89 -4.30 4.53 9.16
CA ILE A 89 -4.48 3.07 9.03
C ILE A 89 -5.02 2.74 7.63
N GLN A 90 -6.06 3.44 7.18
CA GLN A 90 -6.70 3.19 5.89
C GLN A 90 -5.74 3.37 4.71
N VAL A 91 -4.93 4.44 4.70
CA VAL A 91 -3.95 4.68 3.64
C VAL A 91 -2.92 3.55 3.54
N ARG A 92 -2.48 3.00 4.69
CA ARG A 92 -1.56 1.86 4.71
C ARG A 92 -2.20 0.55 4.24
N GLN A 93 -3.48 0.36 4.54
CA GLN A 93 -4.23 -0.83 4.09
C GLN A 93 -4.47 -0.81 2.57
N ASP A 94 -4.82 0.35 2.01
CA ASP A 94 -4.96 0.55 0.57
C ASP A 94 -3.66 0.26 -0.17
N ASP A 95 -2.54 0.75 0.37
CA ASP A 95 -1.23 0.46 -0.19
C ASP A 95 -0.86 -1.02 -0.13
N THR A 96 -1.11 -1.68 1.00
CA THR A 96 -0.87 -3.13 1.16
C THR A 96 -1.68 -3.93 0.13
N PHE A 97 -2.96 -3.59 -0.04
CA PHE A 97 -3.81 -4.22 -1.05
C PHE A 97 -3.29 -3.98 -2.47
N THR A 98 -2.99 -2.74 -2.82
CA THR A 98 -2.49 -2.34 -4.14
C THR A 98 -1.15 -3.01 -4.48
N GLN A 99 -0.22 -3.09 -3.51
CA GLN A 99 1.05 -3.77 -3.69
C GLN A 99 0.88 -5.27 -3.92
N HIS A 100 -0.07 -5.92 -3.24
CA HIS A 100 -0.40 -7.32 -3.51
C HIS A 100 -0.99 -7.50 -4.92
N GLN A 101 -1.92 -6.64 -5.36
CA GLN A 101 -2.47 -6.70 -6.71
C GLN A 101 -1.40 -6.54 -7.80
N HIS A 102 -0.35 -5.76 -7.54
CA HIS A 102 0.78 -5.62 -8.45
C HIS A 102 1.84 -6.73 -8.32
N GLY A 103 1.62 -7.74 -7.49
CA GLY A 103 2.57 -8.83 -7.24
C GLY A 103 3.89 -8.34 -6.66
N LEU A 104 3.85 -7.30 -5.82
CA LEU A 104 4.98 -6.82 -5.03
C LEU A 104 5.01 -7.45 -3.64
N LEU A 105 3.83 -7.73 -3.07
CA LEU A 105 3.66 -8.53 -1.87
C LEU A 105 3.22 -9.94 -2.27
N ASP A 106 3.94 -10.95 -1.78
CA ASP A 106 3.52 -12.34 -1.92
C ASP A 106 2.24 -12.63 -1.10
N GLY A 107 1.67 -13.81 -1.34
CA GLY A 107 0.42 -14.23 -0.70
C GLY A 107 0.54 -14.35 0.82
N ASP A 108 1.67 -14.82 1.33
CA ASP A 108 1.87 -14.99 2.78
C ASP A 108 1.98 -13.66 3.51
N GLN A 109 2.70 -12.70 2.93
CA GLN A 109 2.81 -11.33 3.42
C GLN A 109 1.43 -10.66 3.44
N PHE A 110 0.67 -10.78 2.35
CA PHE A 110 -0.67 -10.22 2.27
C PHE A 110 -1.62 -10.88 3.28
N ALA A 111 -1.65 -12.21 3.37
CA ALA A 111 -2.49 -12.93 4.33
C ALA A 111 -2.20 -12.56 5.79
N ARG A 112 -0.94 -12.36 6.15
CA ARG A 112 -0.57 -11.86 7.49
C ARG A 112 -1.13 -10.47 7.75
N SER A 113 -1.01 -9.55 6.79
CA SER A 113 -1.53 -8.19 6.90
C SER A 113 -3.05 -8.16 6.99
N THR A 114 -3.74 -8.96 6.17
CA THR A 114 -5.20 -9.18 6.21
C THR A 114 -5.63 -9.64 7.60
N ARG A 115 -5.04 -10.72 8.11
CA ARG A 115 -5.36 -11.24 9.46
C ARG A 115 -5.13 -10.20 10.55
N HIS A 116 -4.00 -9.49 10.52
CA HIS A 116 -3.72 -8.43 11.48
C HIS A 116 -4.80 -7.34 11.46
N MET A 117 -5.24 -6.92 10.26
CA MET A 117 -6.30 -5.94 10.11
C MET A 117 -7.65 -6.46 10.60
N THR A 118 -8.00 -7.71 10.29
CA THR A 118 -9.23 -8.35 10.79
C THR A 118 -9.27 -8.38 12.32
N GLU A 119 -8.18 -8.79 12.98
CA GLU A 119 -8.13 -8.82 14.44
C GLU A 119 -8.25 -7.42 15.06
N ARG A 120 -7.66 -6.40 14.42
CA ARG A 120 -7.83 -5.01 14.85
C ARG A 120 -9.28 -4.55 14.72
N LEU A 121 -9.93 -4.83 13.60
CA LEU A 121 -11.35 -4.51 13.41
C LEU A 121 -12.21 -5.23 14.45
N ARG A 122 -11.90 -6.49 14.76
CA ARG A 122 -12.60 -7.24 15.80
C ARG A 122 -12.44 -6.59 17.18
N ALA A 123 -11.23 -6.20 17.54
CA ALA A 123 -10.91 -5.61 18.84
C ALA A 123 -11.41 -4.16 19.01
N ASP A 124 -11.45 -3.37 17.94
CA ASP A 124 -11.69 -1.92 17.98
C ASP A 124 -13.03 -1.53 17.31
N PRO A 125 -14.17 -1.44 18.04
CA PRO A 125 -15.47 -1.07 17.47
C PRO A 125 -15.46 0.27 16.75
N ALA A 126 -14.79 1.28 17.32
CA ALA A 126 -14.69 2.60 16.72
C ALA A 126 -13.93 2.60 15.38
N LEU A 127 -12.96 1.67 15.21
CA LEU A 127 -12.26 1.49 13.95
C LEU A 127 -13.19 0.87 12.90
N ARG A 128 -13.99 -0.14 13.28
CA ARG A 128 -15.02 -0.69 12.39
C ARG A 128 -16.00 0.38 11.93
N ASP A 129 -16.50 1.20 12.85
CA ASP A 129 -17.43 2.27 12.54
C ASP A 129 -16.81 3.31 11.60
N PHE A 130 -15.52 3.63 11.78
CA PHE A 130 -14.81 4.48 10.83
C PHE A 130 -14.79 3.87 9.42
N PHE A 131 -14.40 2.60 9.27
CA PHE A 131 -14.31 1.96 7.95
C PHE A 131 -15.68 1.80 7.29
N ARG A 132 -16.74 1.54 8.07
CA ARG A 132 -18.13 1.47 7.56
C ARG A 132 -18.60 2.81 6.99
N ASN A 133 -18.14 3.92 7.57
CA ASN A 133 -18.55 5.28 7.19
C ASN A 133 -17.55 5.98 6.26
N SER A 134 -16.41 5.36 5.94
CA SER A 134 -15.37 5.97 5.13
C SER A 134 -15.84 6.21 3.69
N VAL A 135 -15.72 7.44 3.19
CA VAL A 135 -16.10 7.81 1.82
C VAL A 135 -15.25 7.08 0.78
N ILE A 136 -14.01 6.74 1.11
CA ILE A 136 -13.12 5.96 0.22
C ILE A 136 -13.61 4.51 0.12
N VAL A 137 -14.10 3.94 1.22
CA VAL A 137 -14.70 2.60 1.24
C VAL A 137 -16.09 2.62 0.58
N ASN A 138 -16.83 3.73 0.69
CA ASN A 138 -18.19 3.87 0.16
C ASN A 138 -18.26 4.51 -1.24
N GLY A 139 -17.13 4.80 -1.87
CA GLY A 139 -17.04 5.34 -3.25
C GLY A 139 -17.45 4.32 -4.32
N PRO A 140 -17.21 4.62 -5.62
CA PRO A 140 -17.46 3.69 -6.71
C PRO A 140 -16.88 2.29 -6.41
N SER A 141 -17.56 1.24 -6.87
CA SER A 141 -17.13 -0.15 -6.68
C SER A 141 -15.67 -0.33 -7.11
N THR A 142 -14.78 -0.64 -6.17
CA THR A 142 -13.38 -0.98 -6.41
C THR A 142 -13.04 -2.32 -5.76
N PRO A 143 -12.01 -3.04 -6.26
CA PRO A 143 -11.51 -4.25 -5.59
C PRO A 143 -11.12 -4.01 -4.12
N TYR A 144 -10.59 -2.82 -3.81
CA TYR A 144 -10.25 -2.43 -2.44
C TYR A 144 -11.48 -2.34 -1.53
N ARG A 145 -12.59 -1.77 -2.03
CA ARG A 145 -13.85 -1.73 -1.28
C ARG A 145 -14.34 -3.14 -0.93
N ALA A 146 -14.34 -4.06 -1.90
CA ALA A 146 -14.76 -5.44 -1.68
C ALA A 146 -13.88 -6.12 -0.62
N TYR A 147 -12.56 -5.92 -0.69
CA TYR A 147 -11.61 -6.38 0.31
C TYR A 147 -11.92 -5.85 1.72
N ILE A 148 -12.16 -4.54 1.87
CA ILE A 148 -12.53 -3.98 3.18
C ILE A 148 -13.87 -4.52 3.69
N GLN A 149 -14.86 -4.71 2.82
CA GLN A 149 -16.14 -5.29 3.20
C GLN A 149 -16.00 -6.73 3.71
N GLU A 150 -15.16 -7.53 3.06
CA GLU A 150 -14.82 -8.88 3.50
C GLU A 150 -14.10 -8.89 4.86
N LEU A 151 -13.16 -7.98 5.08
CA LEU A 151 -12.52 -7.83 6.40
C LEU A 151 -13.52 -7.49 7.49
N LEU A 152 -14.46 -6.57 7.22
CA LEU A 152 -15.50 -6.16 8.15
C LEU A 152 -16.44 -7.32 8.49
N SER A 153 -16.91 -8.07 7.49
CA SER A 153 -17.78 -9.23 7.72
C SER A 153 -17.07 -10.34 8.50
N THR A 154 -15.79 -10.56 8.22
CA THR A 154 -14.98 -11.58 8.92
C THR A 154 -14.74 -11.19 10.38
N ALA A 155 -14.50 -9.91 10.64
CA ALA A 155 -14.29 -9.40 12.00
C ALA A 155 -15.55 -9.52 12.88
N GLU A 156 -16.74 -9.45 12.28
CA GLU A 156 -18.04 -9.56 12.97
C GLU A 156 -18.49 -10.99 13.23
N THR A 157 -17.91 -11.96 12.52
CA THR A 157 -18.24 -13.37 12.72
C THR A 157 -17.51 -13.89 13.97
N PRO A 158 -18.20 -14.54 14.93
CA PRO A 158 -17.56 -15.22 16.04
C PRO A 158 -16.61 -16.30 15.50
N GLY A 159 -15.34 -16.25 15.93
CA GLY A 159 -14.34 -17.27 15.61
C GLY A 159 -14.50 -18.55 16.42
#